data_AF-A0A8X6LZU1-F1
#
_entry.id   AF-A0A8X6LZU1-F1
#
_cell.length_a   1.000
_cell.length_b   1.000
_cell.length_c   1.000
_cell.angle_alpha   90.00
_cell.angle_beta   90.00
_cell.angle_gamma   90.00
#
_symmetry.space_group_name_H-M   'P 1'
#
loop_
_entity.id
_entity.type
_entity.pdbx_description
1 polymer ?
#
loop_
_entity_poly.entity_id
_entity_poly.type
_entity_poly.pdbx_seq_one_letter_code
_entity_poly.pdbx_strand_id
1 'polypeptide(L)'
;MQLSDHKYSHLLLEMRSKADSRISEELLQSVFIERFPTHMQQNLSISIDQLDKLSKMADGIMRVAGPTSSNHVIDAEKQDLKTMLMEIS
;
A
#
# COMPACT_ATOMS: atom_id res chain seq x y z
N MET A 1 4.97 -25.69 4.40
CA MET A 1 4.85 -24.77 3.25
C MET A 1 4.93 -23.37 3.81
N GLN A 2 6.02 -22.67 3.50
CA GLN A 2 6.35 -21.36 4.06
C GLN A 2 5.60 -20.31 3.24
N LEU A 3 4.34 -20.04 3.61
CA LEU A 3 3.51 -18.98 3.01
C LEU A 3 3.92 -17.62 3.62
N SER A 4 5.23 -17.38 3.66
CA SER A 4 5.84 -16.19 4.22
C SER A 4 6.04 -15.20 3.07
N ASP A 5 5.59 -13.97 3.27
CA ASP A 5 6.02 -12.76 2.54
C ASP A 5 5.29 -12.35 1.25
N HIS A 6 4.32 -13.10 0.71
CA HIS A 6 3.59 -12.71 -0.53
C HIS A 6 2.14 -12.28 -0.29
N LYS A 7 1.93 -11.31 0.62
CA LYS A 7 0.58 -10.92 1.08
C LYS A 7 -0.29 -10.33 -0.03
N TYR A 8 0.29 -9.54 -0.92
CA TYR A 8 -0.42 -8.79 -1.96
C TYR A 8 -0.63 -9.60 -3.24
N SER A 9 0.32 -10.44 -3.67
CA SER A 9 0.07 -11.39 -4.77
C SER A 9 -1.02 -12.40 -4.41
N HIS A 10 -1.05 -12.90 -3.18
CA HIS A 10 -2.15 -13.77 -2.72
C HIS A 10 -3.48 -13.02 -2.65
N LEU A 11 -3.49 -11.78 -2.15
CA LEU A 11 -4.69 -10.95 -2.12
C LEU A 11 -5.26 -10.72 -3.53
N LEU A 12 -4.40 -10.43 -4.51
CA LEU A 12 -4.83 -10.25 -5.89
C LEU A 12 -5.48 -11.52 -6.46
N LEU A 13 -4.87 -12.68 -6.23
CA LEU A 13 -5.41 -13.96 -6.68
C LEU A 13 -6.78 -14.24 -6.05
N GLU A 14 -6.93 -13.98 -4.75
CA GLU A 14 -8.19 -14.16 -4.04
C GLU A 14 -9.26 -13.19 -4.57
N MET A 15 -8.90 -11.93 -4.81
CA MET A 15 -9.81 -10.95 -5.39
C MET A 15 -10.25 -11.36 -6.80
N ARG A 16 -9.34 -11.87 -7.66
CA ARG A 16 -9.72 -12.45 -8.97
C ARG A 16 -10.63 -13.66 -8.84
N SER A 17 -10.33 -14.57 -7.91
CA SER A 17 -11.13 -15.77 -7.66
C SER A 17 -12.53 -15.44 -7.15
N LYS A 18 -12.69 -14.39 -6.35
CA LYS A 18 -13.98 -13.93 -5.81
C LYS A 18 -14.74 -13.03 -6.77
N ALA A 19 -14.02 -12.30 -7.62
CA ALA A 19 -14.59 -11.44 -8.65
C ALA A 19 -15.37 -12.26 -9.68
N ASP A 20 -14.96 -13.50 -9.98
CA ASP A 20 -15.65 -14.41 -10.91
C ASP A 20 -16.00 -13.70 -12.24
N SER A 21 -15.09 -12.85 -12.72
CA SER A 21 -15.26 -11.97 -13.89
C SER A 21 -16.44 -10.98 -13.85
N ARG A 22 -17.09 -10.79 -12.70
CA ARG A 22 -18.19 -9.84 -12.49
C ARG A 22 -17.71 -8.40 -12.37
N ILE A 23 -16.43 -8.21 -12.07
CA ILE A 23 -15.79 -6.91 -11.89
C ILE A 23 -14.76 -6.73 -13.00
N SER A 24 -14.74 -5.55 -13.64
CA SER A 24 -13.73 -5.23 -14.64
C SER A 24 -12.33 -5.19 -14.03
N GLU A 25 -11.32 -5.47 -14.85
CA GLU A 25 -9.93 -5.45 -14.37
C GLU A 25 -9.50 -4.07 -13.85
N GLU A 26 -10.03 -3.00 -14.43
CA GLU A 26 -9.82 -1.61 -13.99
C GLU A 26 -10.41 -1.32 -12.60
N LEU A 27 -11.61 -1.84 -12.31
CA LEU A 27 -12.23 -1.71 -10.99
C LEU A 27 -11.53 -2.59 -9.96
N LEU A 28 -11.21 -3.83 -10.33
CA LEU A 28 -10.42 -4.75 -9.51
C LEU A 28 -9.09 -4.10 -9.11
N GLN A 29 -8.44 -3.45 -10.07
CA GLN A 29 -7.22 -2.71 -9.88
C GLN A 29 -7.38 -1.50 -8.94
N SER A 30 -8.43 -0.70 -9.12
CA SER A 30 -8.69 0.45 -8.24
C SER A 30 -8.87 0.00 -6.79
N VAL A 31 -9.70 -1.03 -6.57
CA VAL A 31 -9.92 -1.61 -5.23
C VAL A 31 -8.62 -2.23 -4.68
N PHE A 32 -7.81 -2.85 -5.54
CA PHE A 32 -6.53 -3.42 -5.13
C PHE A 32 -5.58 -2.32 -4.67
N ILE A 33 -5.44 -1.21 -5.41
CA ILE A 33 -4.61 -0.05 -5.05
C ILE A 33 -5.09 0.63 -3.77
N GLU A 34 -6.40 0.75 -3.56
CA GLU A 34 -6.97 1.28 -2.32
C GLU A 34 -6.53 0.49 -1.06
N ARG A 35 -6.19 -0.80 -1.20
CA ARG A 35 -5.70 -1.63 -0.08
C ARG A 35 -4.24 -1.35 0.29
N PHE A 36 -3.53 -0.56 -0.49
CA PHE A 36 -2.14 -0.20 -0.19
C PHE A 36 -2.09 0.98 0.77
N PRO A 37 -1.07 1.03 1.65
CA PRO A 37 -0.73 2.25 2.37
C PRO A 37 -0.47 3.42 1.41
N THR A 38 -0.78 4.64 1.83
CA THR A 38 -0.65 5.88 1.03
C THR A 38 0.73 6.04 0.39
N HIS A 39 1.80 5.70 1.13
CA HIS A 39 3.17 5.77 0.61
C HIS A 39 3.42 4.79 -0.54
N MET A 40 2.79 3.60 -0.51
CA MET A 40 2.89 2.64 -1.60
C MET A 40 2.04 3.08 -2.79
N GLN A 41 0.83 3.58 -2.57
CA GLN A 41 -0.03 4.09 -3.64
C GLN A 41 0.67 5.17 -4.48
N GLN A 42 1.35 6.13 -3.85
CA GLN A 42 2.05 7.20 -4.55
C GLN A 42 3.18 6.70 -5.45
N ASN A 43 3.88 5.65 -5.04
CA ASN A 43 4.99 5.07 -5.81
C ASN A 43 4.52 4.08 -6.88
N LEU A 44 3.42 3.38 -6.60
CA LEU A 44 2.92 2.27 -7.40
C LEU A 44 1.85 2.69 -8.43
N SER A 45 1.13 3.79 -8.19
CA SER A 45 0.11 4.34 -9.11
C SER A 45 0.70 4.72 -10.48
N ILE A 46 2.02 4.93 -10.57
CA ILE A 46 2.74 5.23 -11.81
C ILE A 46 2.93 3.97 -12.69
N SER A 47 2.90 2.75 -12.11
CA SER A 47 3.11 1.47 -12.81
C SER A 47 1.84 0.61 -12.83
N ILE A 48 0.71 1.25 -13.13
CA ILE A 48 -0.64 0.67 -13.15
C ILE A 48 -0.86 -0.32 -14.32
N ASP A 49 -0.04 -0.33 -15.36
CA ASP A 49 -0.37 -1.09 -16.58
C ASP A 49 -0.42 -2.62 -16.39
N GLN A 50 0.13 -3.18 -15.30
CA GLN A 50 0.13 -4.62 -15.05
C GLN A 50 -0.06 -4.96 -13.56
N LEU A 51 -1.31 -5.30 -13.20
CA LEU A 51 -1.74 -5.66 -11.85
C LEU A 51 -0.92 -6.81 -11.22
N ASP A 52 -0.51 -7.79 -12.03
CA ASP A 52 0.36 -8.89 -11.59
C ASP A 52 1.76 -8.40 -11.20
N LYS A 53 2.35 -7.46 -11.95
CA LYS A 53 3.65 -6.84 -11.60
C LYS A 53 3.51 -5.95 -10.37
N LEU A 54 2.41 -5.22 -10.28
CA LEU A 54 2.07 -4.36 -9.15
C LEU A 54 2.05 -5.18 -7.85
N SER A 55 1.39 -6.34 -7.85
CA SER A 55 1.32 -7.22 -6.67
C SER A 55 2.70 -7.73 -6.22
N LYS A 56 3.59 -8.07 -7.17
CA LYS A 56 4.95 -8.53 -6.87
C LYS A 56 5.82 -7.41 -6.32
N MET A 57 5.65 -6.18 -6.83
CA MET A 57 6.35 -5.00 -6.32
C MET A 57 5.88 -4.66 -4.91
N ALA A 58 4.58 -4.76 -4.64
CA ALA A 58 3.98 -4.63 -3.31
C ALA A 58 4.61 -5.59 -2.29
N ASP A 59 4.73 -6.86 -2.67
CA ASP A 59 5.36 -7.89 -1.84
C ASP A 59 6.85 -7.60 -1.61
N GLY A 60 7.53 -7.06 -2.63
CA GLY A 60 8.89 -6.52 -2.52
C GLY A 60 9.01 -5.40 -1.50
N ILE A 61 8.15 -4.38 -1.58
CA ILE A 61 8.15 -3.23 -0.68
C ILE A 61 7.82 -3.67 0.75
N MET A 62 6.83 -4.53 0.94
CA MET A 62 6.47 -5.08 2.26
C MET A 62 7.65 -5.85 2.87
N ARG A 63 8.36 -6.66 2.08
CA ARG A 63 9.50 -7.44 2.55
C ARG A 63 10.67 -6.55 2.95
N VAL A 64 10.95 -5.48 2.21
CA VAL A 64 12.01 -4.51 2.54
C VAL A 64 11.61 -3.64 3.74
N ALA A 65 10.33 -3.30 3.85
CA ALA A 65 9.81 -2.52 4.98
C ALA A 65 9.77 -3.31 6.30
N GLY A 66 9.69 -4.65 6.26
CA GLY A 66 9.66 -5.52 7.43
C GLY A 66 8.42 -5.34 8.32
N PRO A 67 8.16 -6.23 9.30
CA PRO A 67 7.05 -6.10 10.25
C PRO A 67 7.32 -5.06 11.36
N THR A 68 8.39 -4.27 11.28
CA THR A 68 8.80 -3.36 12.34
C THR A 68 8.44 -1.92 12.02
N SER A 69 7.67 -1.35 12.95
CA SER A 69 7.53 0.07 13.24
C SER A 69 6.93 0.93 12.14
N SER A 70 5.62 1.18 12.29
CA SER A 70 5.09 2.54 12.44
C SER A 70 5.78 3.59 11.57
N ASN A 71 5.09 4.02 10.52
CA ASN A 71 5.24 5.38 9.99
C ASN A 71 4.93 6.38 11.13
N HIS A 72 5.87 6.59 12.04
CA HIS A 72 5.87 7.65 13.05
C HIS A 72 7.02 8.63 12.78
N VAL A 73 7.32 8.86 11.50
CA VAL A 73 8.33 9.85 11.08
C VAL A 73 7.67 11.09 10.46
N ILE A 74 6.35 11.10 10.29
CA ILE A 74 5.59 12.27 9.83
C ILE A 74 4.52 12.74 10.83
N ASP A 75 4.76 12.58 12.13
CA ASP A 75 3.94 13.28 13.15
C ASP A 75 4.80 14.14 14.10
N ALA A 76 6.12 13.93 14.15
CA ALA A 76 7.02 14.73 14.97
C ALA A 76 7.16 16.18 14.46
N GLU A 77 7.18 16.40 13.15
CA GLU A 77 7.35 17.74 12.57
C GLU A 77 6.07 18.58 12.62
N LYS A 78 4.89 17.94 12.62
CA LYS A 78 3.58 18.62 12.72
C LYS A 78 3.28 19.11 14.15
N GLN A 79 3.87 18.47 15.16
CA GLN A 79 3.73 18.87 16.57
C GLN A 79 4.65 20.06 16.88
N ASP A 80 5.88 20.06 16.38
CA ASP A 80 6.85 21.15 16.58
C ASP A 80 6.33 22.50 16.05
N LEU A 81 5.77 22.49 14.83
CA LEU A 81 5.22 23.71 14.23
C LEU A 81 3.98 24.24 14.96
N LYS A 82 3.18 23.37 15.57
CA LYS A 82 2.01 23.79 16.38
C LYS A 82 2.42 24.38 17.72
N THR A 83 3.44 23.81 18.36
CA THR A 83 3.99 24.31 19.62
C THR A 83 4.62 25.69 19.41
N MET A 84 5.43 25.86 18.36
CA MET A 84 6.00 27.17 18.02
C MET A 84 4.93 28.24 17.70
N LEU A 85 3.82 27.87 17.05
CA LEU A 85 2.73 28.81 16.77
C LEU A 85 1.94 29.24 18.03
N MET A 86 1.95 28.46 19.10
CA MET A 86 1.33 28.83 20.38
C MET A 86 2.21 29.75 21.23
N GLU A 87 3.53 29.73 21.07
CA GLU A 87 4.46 30.55 21.87
C GLU A 87 4.60 32.00 21.38
N ILE A 88 4.09 32.31 20.18
CA ILE A 88 4.20 33.64 19.54
C ILE A 88 2.83 34.38 19.55
N SER A 89 1.79 33.80 20.17
CA SER A 89 0.47 34.42 20.37
C SER A 89 0.31 34.97 21.78
#